data_AF-A0A813GAL3-F1
#
_entry.id   AF-A0A813GAL3-F1
#
_cell.length_a   1.000
_cell.length_b   1.000
_cell.length_c   1.000
_cell.angle_alpha   90.00
_cell.angle_beta   90.00
_cell.angle_gamma   90.00
#
_symmetry.space_group_name_H-M   'P 1'
#
loop_
_entity.id
_entity.type
_entity.pdbx_description
1 polymer ?
#
loop_
_entity_poly.entity_id
_entity_poly.type
_entity_poly.pdbx_seq_one_letter_code
_entity_poly.pdbx_strand_id
1 'polypeptide(L)'
;MGFSGSDLVHFAEELVGALELKGFCSAQLNLEQPLLQGALEDAQKLEESDSFWRPPAEVSAGLLGPDTLQCALLPDSVGPLCEGFQHLGALDTMLEDLVGLMLPSLEDQLRLRVQGRSPGVLLQLGGHGGERAPRLPPEIGLDEAASWFNIFSHQVLMAVVVLGPSRCKLKLSMWKKSEPATTETVIAEPGQLVILNADIWTLSHHNLASVSLNYAVACFFLRGSSRGMSSEQSLGTGRRLLPTGEDFAAEIPPAAQELEKVAFERLEALKLQELSGQSDPGDMPPAWRLAMNHLWSPTNSVACLGMSSRVPQGWHYQDCLTSCLVGCDVGVEIPLERWDNSLVPYPAVDGAVPPRHGAFVDGLELFDNKFFGISVAEAGAMAPEQRLNLELGYEALHMAGNTKATLNNSFTAFFSAGSDGDWGYVDKAGVVSMANAGACQHSSILCARASFCLGCRGPSLTVDSGFAGGLVSVILGMSALCDVKVKGKVEQACCMAPYFILHPRLLSWRTTTCLVF
;
A
#
# COMPACT_ATOMS: atom_id res chain seq x y z
N MET A 1 4.49 -22.96 41.11
CA MET A 1 5.54 -22.33 40.27
C MET A 1 6.90 -22.76 40.81
N GLY A 2 7.62 -23.63 40.10
CA GLY A 2 8.78 -24.36 40.63
C GLY A 2 10.17 -23.88 40.17
N PHE A 3 10.29 -22.71 39.54
CA PHE A 3 11.58 -22.13 39.21
C PHE A 3 11.89 -20.95 40.15
N SER A 4 13.10 -20.90 40.71
CA SER A 4 13.58 -19.63 41.28
C SER A 4 13.83 -18.63 40.13
N GLY A 5 13.72 -17.32 40.38
CA GLY A 5 13.88 -16.31 39.32
C GLY A 5 15.24 -16.38 38.60
N SER A 6 16.28 -16.91 39.24
CA SER A 6 17.59 -17.15 38.61
C SER A 6 17.61 -18.38 37.70
N ASP A 7 16.82 -19.42 38.00
CA ASP A 7 16.79 -20.65 37.21
C ASP A 7 16.08 -20.42 35.85
N LEU A 8 15.05 -19.57 35.83
CA LEU A 8 14.31 -19.20 34.62
C LEU A 8 15.16 -18.39 33.63
N VAL A 9 16.02 -17.50 34.14
CA VAL A 9 16.95 -16.72 33.29
C VAL A 9 17.96 -17.64 32.62
N HIS A 10 18.57 -18.55 33.40
CA HIS A 10 19.51 -19.53 32.85
C HIS A 10 18.86 -20.45 31.81
N PHE A 11 17.63 -20.89 32.08
CA PHE A 11 16.85 -21.69 31.14
C PHE A 11 16.56 -20.94 29.83
N ALA A 12 16.21 -19.65 29.91
CA ALA A 12 15.99 -18.81 28.73
C ALA A 12 17.27 -18.64 27.90
N GLU A 13 18.44 -18.46 28.53
CA GLU A 13 19.73 -18.38 27.84
C GLU A 13 20.09 -19.69 27.13
N GLU A 14 19.83 -20.85 27.76
CA GLU A 14 20.02 -22.16 27.12
C GLU A 14 19.14 -22.36 25.88
N LEU A 15 17.88 -21.89 25.93
CA LEU A 15 16.97 -21.95 24.79
C LEU A 15 17.50 -21.13 23.61
N VAL A 16 17.99 -19.90 23.86
CA VAL A 16 18.55 -19.04 22.80
C VAL A 16 19.81 -19.66 22.21
N GLY A 17 20.71 -20.21 23.03
CA GLY A 17 21.89 -20.92 22.53
C GLY A 17 21.54 -22.15 21.67
N ALA A 18 20.50 -22.89 22.04
CA ALA A 18 20.01 -24.02 21.22
C ALA A 18 19.39 -23.55 19.89
N LEU A 19 18.66 -22.44 19.90
CA LEU A 19 18.12 -21.80 18.70
C LEU A 19 19.23 -21.30 17.76
N GLU A 20 20.34 -20.80 18.29
CA GLU A 20 21.50 -20.37 17.48
C GLU A 20 22.14 -21.54 16.72
N LEU A 21 22.25 -22.71 17.36
CA LEU A 21 22.94 -23.87 16.78
C LEU A 21 22.10 -24.62 15.74
N LYS A 22 20.79 -24.78 15.99
CA LYS A 22 19.91 -25.66 15.18
C LYS A 22 18.74 -24.94 14.52
N GLY A 23 18.41 -23.73 14.95
CA GLY A 23 17.19 -23.02 14.55
C GLY A 23 15.90 -23.54 15.20
N PHE A 24 15.99 -24.55 16.07
CA PHE A 24 14.88 -25.05 16.89
C PHE A 24 15.40 -25.71 18.18
N CYS A 25 14.57 -25.79 19.21
CA CYS A 25 14.89 -26.46 20.47
C CYS A 25 13.66 -27.13 21.09
N SER A 26 13.88 -28.22 21.82
CA SER A 26 12.86 -28.91 22.63
C SER A 26 13.33 -29.01 24.08
N ALA A 27 12.53 -28.53 25.02
CA ALA A 27 12.86 -28.52 26.44
C ALA A 27 11.67 -28.91 27.31
N GLN A 28 11.93 -29.57 28.45
CA GLN A 28 10.90 -29.90 29.42
C GLN A 28 10.61 -28.66 30.28
N LEU A 29 9.35 -28.22 30.34
CA LEU A 29 8.98 -27.02 31.12
C LEU A 29 8.94 -27.25 32.64
N ASN A 30 9.33 -28.43 33.15
CA ASN A 30 9.22 -28.82 34.57
C ASN A 30 7.89 -28.37 35.22
N LEU A 31 6.79 -28.43 34.45
CA LEU A 31 5.47 -28.04 34.92
C LEU A 31 5.09 -28.91 36.11
N GLU A 32 4.56 -28.29 37.17
CA GLU A 32 3.96 -29.05 38.26
C GLU A 32 2.87 -29.96 37.69
N GLN A 33 2.89 -31.26 38.01
CA GLN A 33 1.89 -32.21 37.55
C GLN A 33 0.42 -31.74 37.71
N PRO A 34 0.01 -31.06 38.80
CA PRO A 34 -1.34 -30.51 38.91
C PRO A 34 -1.66 -29.45 37.84
N LEU A 35 -0.68 -28.64 37.41
CA LEU A 35 -0.89 -27.62 36.38
C LEU A 35 -1.11 -28.25 35.00
N LEU A 36 -0.32 -29.26 34.66
CA LEU A 36 -0.46 -29.96 33.37
C LEU A 36 -1.78 -30.72 33.29
N GLN A 37 -2.16 -31.41 34.36
CA GLN A 37 -3.43 -32.14 34.43
C GLN A 37 -4.63 -31.16 34.42
N GLY A 38 -4.55 -30.07 35.18
CA GLY A 38 -5.57 -29.03 35.17
C GLY A 38 -5.71 -28.32 33.82
N ALA A 39 -4.61 -28.11 33.08
CA ALA A 39 -4.65 -27.54 31.74
C ALA A 39 -5.31 -28.49 30.72
N LEU A 40 -5.10 -29.80 30.86
CA LEU A 40 -5.80 -30.82 30.05
C LEU A 40 -7.31 -30.84 30.36
N GLU A 41 -7.69 -30.76 31.63
CA GLU A 41 -9.10 -30.68 32.05
C GLU A 41 -9.75 -29.39 31.54
N ASP A 42 -9.05 -28.27 31.60
CA ASP A 42 -9.53 -26.98 31.08
C ASP A 42 -9.67 -26.99 29.55
N ALA A 43 -8.76 -27.67 28.83
CA ALA A 43 -8.88 -27.87 27.38
C ALA A 43 -10.10 -28.74 27.01
N GLN A 44 -10.38 -29.80 27.77
CA GLN A 44 -11.56 -30.64 27.57
C GLN A 44 -12.87 -29.88 27.86
N LYS A 45 -12.90 -29.05 28.91
CA LYS A 45 -14.06 -28.18 29.19
C LYS A 45 -14.32 -27.15 28.07
N LEU A 46 -13.26 -26.60 27.47
CA LEU A 46 -13.40 -25.69 26.31
C LEU A 46 -13.97 -26.40 25.08
N GLU A 47 -13.70 -27.70 24.92
CA GLU A 47 -14.29 -28.50 23.85
C GLU A 47 -15.81 -28.66 24.05
N GLU A 48 -16.25 -28.81 25.30
CA GLU A 48 -17.67 -28.87 25.65
C GLU A 48 -18.40 -27.52 25.45
N SER A 49 -17.68 -26.39 25.46
CA SER A 49 -18.26 -25.04 25.36
C SER A 49 -18.47 -24.52 23.94
N ASP A 50 -18.40 -25.38 22.92
CA ASP A 50 -18.58 -25.07 21.48
C ASP A 50 -17.71 -23.90 20.98
N SER A 51 -16.60 -23.65 21.69
CA SER A 51 -15.66 -22.53 21.43
C SER A 51 -14.57 -22.90 20.43
N PHE A 52 -14.46 -24.19 20.10
CA PHE A 52 -13.57 -24.69 19.07
C PHE A 52 -14.17 -24.45 17.68
N TRP A 53 -13.32 -24.01 16.78
CA TRP A 53 -13.64 -23.84 15.37
C TRP A 53 -12.63 -24.60 14.52
N ARG A 54 -13.00 -24.89 13.26
CA ARG A 54 -12.10 -25.61 12.35
C ARG A 54 -11.36 -24.60 11.47
N PRO A 55 -10.00 -24.55 11.53
CA PRO A 55 -9.25 -23.62 10.73
C PRO A 55 -9.36 -23.96 9.23
N PRO A 56 -9.47 -22.95 8.34
CA PRO A 56 -9.26 -23.09 6.91
C PRO A 56 -7.93 -23.77 6.60
N ALA A 57 -7.82 -24.40 5.43
CA ALA A 57 -6.65 -25.18 5.06
C ALA A 57 -5.37 -24.33 5.09
N GLU A 58 -5.48 -23.07 4.66
CA GLU A 58 -4.43 -22.07 4.59
C GLU A 58 -3.91 -21.71 6.00
N VAL A 59 -4.82 -21.57 6.97
CA VAL A 59 -4.47 -21.29 8.37
C VAL A 59 -3.90 -22.53 9.04
N SER A 60 -4.48 -23.71 8.76
CA SER A 60 -4.02 -24.99 9.31
C SER A 60 -2.57 -25.27 8.94
N ALA A 61 -2.14 -24.89 7.73
CA ALA A 61 -0.78 -25.04 7.24
C ALA A 61 0.25 -24.22 8.05
N GLY A 62 -0.14 -23.06 8.58
CA GLY A 62 0.71 -22.21 9.43
C GLY A 62 0.68 -22.54 10.93
N LEU A 63 -0.29 -23.35 11.37
CA LEU A 63 -0.37 -23.87 12.73
C LEU A 63 0.47 -25.15 12.84
N LEU A 64 -0.14 -26.32 13.00
CA LEU A 64 0.54 -27.61 13.07
C LEU A 64 0.22 -28.49 11.86
N GLY A 65 -0.12 -27.90 10.73
CA GLY A 65 -0.43 -28.60 9.48
C GLY A 65 -1.84 -29.20 9.42
N PRO A 66 -2.12 -30.00 8.38
CA PRO A 66 -3.47 -30.47 8.04
C PRO A 66 -4.05 -31.48 9.06
N ASP A 67 -3.21 -32.07 9.91
CA ASP A 67 -3.63 -32.96 10.99
C ASP A 67 -4.24 -32.20 12.19
N THR A 68 -4.27 -30.86 12.13
CA THR A 68 -4.97 -30.00 13.09
C THR A 68 -6.48 -30.09 12.85
N LEU A 69 -7.23 -30.65 13.81
CA LEU A 69 -8.66 -30.88 13.65
C LEU A 69 -9.48 -29.63 13.93
N GLN A 70 -9.22 -29.00 15.09
CA GLN A 70 -9.91 -27.82 15.57
C GLN A 70 -8.95 -26.95 16.37
N CYS A 71 -9.27 -25.66 16.48
CA CYS A 71 -8.54 -24.72 17.29
C CYS A 71 -9.48 -23.81 18.08
N ALA A 72 -8.99 -23.28 19.19
CA ALA A 72 -9.65 -22.25 19.99
C ALA A 72 -8.62 -21.19 20.37
N LEU A 73 -9.01 -19.91 20.36
CA LEU A 73 -8.18 -18.86 20.93
C LEU A 73 -8.23 -18.98 22.46
N LEU A 74 -7.08 -18.90 23.11
CA LEU A 74 -7.04 -18.85 24.56
C LEU A 74 -7.69 -17.54 25.04
N PRO A 75 -8.51 -17.59 26.10
CA PRO A 75 -9.13 -16.40 26.66
C PRO A 75 -8.04 -15.45 27.18
N ASP A 76 -8.12 -14.17 26.78
CA ASP A 76 -7.22 -13.12 27.28
C ASP A 76 -7.22 -13.12 28.81
N SER A 77 -6.05 -13.04 29.42
CA SER A 77 -5.80 -13.10 30.89
C SER A 77 -6.57 -12.07 31.74
N VAL A 78 -7.32 -11.17 31.11
CA VAL A 78 -8.05 -10.04 31.71
C VAL A 78 -9.58 -10.13 31.51
N GLY A 79 -10.10 -11.18 30.85
CA GLY A 79 -11.53 -11.30 30.49
C GLY A 79 -12.42 -12.10 31.46
N PRO A 80 -13.76 -11.88 31.48
CA PRO A 80 -14.71 -12.64 32.30
C PRO A 80 -14.81 -14.13 31.91
N LEU A 81 -14.33 -14.50 30.73
CA LEU A 81 -14.16 -15.90 30.29
C LEU A 81 -13.06 -16.65 31.08
N CYS A 82 -12.18 -15.94 31.81
CA CYS A 82 -11.16 -16.57 32.66
C CYS A 82 -11.72 -17.22 33.93
N GLU A 83 -12.98 -16.94 34.32
CA GLU A 83 -13.66 -17.54 35.46
C GLU A 83 -14.02 -19.02 35.19
N GLY A 84 -13.00 -19.87 34.97
CA GLY A 84 -13.18 -21.29 34.67
C GLY A 84 -11.95 -22.01 34.11
N PHE A 85 -10.98 -21.29 33.52
CA PHE A 85 -9.82 -21.85 32.81
C PHE A 85 -8.48 -21.38 33.39
N GLN A 86 -8.34 -21.46 34.71
CA GLN A 86 -7.20 -20.89 35.44
C GLN A 86 -5.86 -21.53 35.06
N HIS A 87 -5.82 -22.81 34.68
CA HIS A 87 -4.56 -23.49 34.35
C HIS A 87 -4.05 -23.13 32.96
N LEU A 88 -4.96 -22.96 31.98
CA LEU A 88 -4.59 -22.46 30.65
C LEU A 88 -4.14 -21.00 30.70
N GLY A 89 -4.80 -20.16 31.51
CA GLY A 89 -4.35 -18.77 31.73
C GLY A 89 -2.98 -18.70 32.42
N ALA A 90 -2.71 -19.58 33.39
CA ALA A 90 -1.40 -19.67 34.02
C ALA A 90 -0.30 -20.14 33.04
N LEU A 91 -0.62 -21.07 32.13
CA LEU A 91 0.30 -21.48 31.07
C LEU A 91 0.58 -20.33 30.09
N ASP A 92 -0.44 -19.56 29.73
CA ASP A 92 -0.28 -18.44 28.82
C ASP A 92 0.57 -17.31 29.42
N THR A 93 0.36 -17.01 30.71
CA THR A 93 1.19 -16.07 31.49
C THR A 93 2.64 -16.54 31.56
N MET A 94 2.86 -17.84 31.76
CA MET A 94 4.21 -18.41 31.77
C MET A 94 4.92 -18.26 30.42
N LEU A 95 4.19 -18.45 29.31
CA LEU A 95 4.74 -18.22 27.98
C LEU A 95 5.11 -16.75 27.78
N GLU A 96 4.28 -15.81 28.25
CA GLU A 96 4.57 -14.37 28.25
C GLU A 96 5.83 -14.02 29.06
N ASP A 97 5.97 -14.56 30.27
CA ASP A 97 7.16 -14.37 31.10
C ASP A 97 8.43 -14.93 30.43
N LEU A 98 8.34 -16.12 29.82
CA LEU A 98 9.45 -16.72 29.08
C LEU A 98 9.90 -15.83 27.92
N VAL A 99 8.95 -15.22 27.18
CA VAL A 99 9.28 -14.25 26.11
C VAL A 99 10.07 -13.09 26.70
N GLY A 100 9.56 -12.49 27.78
CA GLY A 100 10.17 -11.34 28.44
C GLY A 100 11.64 -11.57 28.80
N LEU A 101 11.95 -12.79 29.27
CA LEU A 101 13.31 -13.20 29.64
C LEU A 101 14.21 -13.46 28.43
N MET A 102 13.66 -13.97 27.32
CA MET A 102 14.45 -14.26 26.11
C MET A 102 14.75 -12.99 25.29
N LEU A 103 13.95 -11.93 25.38
CA LEU A 103 14.05 -10.73 24.51
C LEU A 103 15.46 -10.12 24.38
N PRO A 104 16.22 -9.87 25.47
CA PRO A 104 17.54 -9.27 25.35
C PRO A 104 18.51 -10.15 24.55
N SER A 105 18.51 -11.46 24.85
CA SER A 105 19.40 -12.44 24.22
C SER A 105 19.02 -12.72 22.76
N LEU A 106 17.74 -12.64 22.40
CA LEU A 106 17.27 -12.80 21.02
C LEU A 106 17.79 -11.68 20.11
N GLU A 107 17.81 -10.42 20.57
CA GLU A 107 18.32 -9.30 19.79
C GLU A 107 19.86 -9.30 19.73
N ASP A 108 20.52 -9.59 20.84
CA ASP A 108 22.00 -9.54 20.91
C ASP A 108 22.67 -10.72 20.18
N GLN A 109 22.18 -11.96 20.36
CA GLN A 109 22.82 -13.16 19.81
C GLN A 109 22.29 -13.52 18.42
N LEU A 110 20.96 -13.61 18.26
CA LEU A 110 20.33 -14.04 17.01
C LEU A 110 19.98 -12.88 16.07
N ARG A 111 20.14 -11.63 16.51
CA ARG A 111 19.69 -10.43 15.79
C ARG A 111 18.20 -10.47 15.43
N LEU A 112 17.41 -11.16 16.25
CA LEU A 112 15.98 -11.32 16.07
C LEU A 112 15.24 -10.25 16.89
N ARG A 113 14.63 -9.30 16.21
CA ARG A 113 13.81 -8.26 16.84
C ARG A 113 12.39 -8.77 17.05
N VAL A 114 12.05 -9.07 18.31
CA VAL A 114 10.69 -9.41 18.74
C VAL A 114 10.11 -8.21 19.50
N GLN A 115 8.88 -7.81 19.17
CA GLN A 115 8.18 -6.71 19.85
C GLN A 115 6.93 -7.15 20.60
N GLY A 116 6.43 -8.36 20.36
CA GLY A 116 5.25 -8.89 21.03
C GLY A 116 4.96 -10.33 20.66
N ARG A 117 3.85 -10.84 21.20
CA ARG A 117 3.37 -12.21 20.98
C ARG A 117 1.91 -12.18 20.49
N SER A 118 1.52 -13.15 19.66
CA SER A 118 0.11 -13.41 19.36
C SER A 118 -0.61 -13.98 20.61
N PRO A 119 -1.95 -13.91 20.67
CA PRO A 119 -2.72 -14.74 21.57
C PRO A 119 -2.35 -16.22 21.38
N GLY A 120 -2.38 -16.99 22.47
CA GLY A 120 -2.17 -18.43 22.40
C GLY A 120 -3.35 -19.13 21.71
N VAL A 121 -3.05 -20.15 20.91
CA VAL A 121 -4.02 -20.93 20.17
C VAL A 121 -3.97 -22.36 20.70
N LEU A 122 -5.07 -22.82 21.26
CA LEU A 122 -5.25 -24.21 21.66
C LEU A 122 -5.59 -25.04 20.42
N LEU A 123 -4.85 -26.12 20.21
CA LEU A 123 -4.89 -26.97 19.02
C LEU A 123 -5.27 -28.39 19.42
N GLN A 124 -6.28 -28.94 18.74
CA GLN A 124 -6.69 -30.33 18.87
C GLN A 124 -5.98 -31.17 17.79
N LEU A 125 -5.19 -32.15 18.22
CA LEU A 125 -4.30 -32.96 17.40
C LEU A 125 -4.69 -34.43 17.43
N GLY A 126 -5.01 -35.00 16.26
CA GLY A 126 -5.25 -36.44 16.09
C GLY A 126 -6.53 -36.96 16.77
N GLY A 127 -6.95 -38.17 16.38
CA GLY A 127 -8.16 -38.85 16.88
C GLY A 127 -9.14 -39.20 15.75
N HIS A 128 -9.62 -40.45 15.74
CA HIS A 128 -10.78 -40.81 14.92
C HIS A 128 -11.97 -40.06 15.49
N GLY A 129 -12.35 -38.94 14.86
CA GLY A 129 -13.61 -38.27 15.15
C GLY A 129 -14.75 -39.29 15.01
N GLY A 130 -15.44 -39.58 16.10
CA GLY A 130 -16.69 -40.32 16.05
C GLY A 130 -17.70 -39.58 15.18
N GLU A 131 -18.33 -40.31 14.25
CA GLU A 131 -19.64 -40.11 13.59
C GLU A 131 -20.22 -38.71 13.28
N ARG A 132 -19.49 -37.60 13.38
CA ARG A 132 -19.90 -36.30 12.84
C ARG A 132 -19.35 -36.15 11.43
N ALA A 133 -20.23 -36.31 10.45
CA ALA A 133 -19.95 -36.21 9.02
C ALA A 133 -19.07 -34.98 8.66
N PRO A 134 -18.16 -35.09 7.68
CA PRO A 134 -17.24 -34.02 7.32
C PRO A 134 -18.02 -32.82 6.78
N ARG A 135 -18.14 -31.75 7.59
CA ARG A 135 -18.47 -30.42 7.08
C ARG A 135 -17.21 -29.88 6.40
N LEU A 136 -17.36 -29.40 5.17
CA LEU A 136 -16.30 -28.71 4.43
C LEU A 136 -15.69 -27.61 5.31
N PRO A 137 -14.36 -27.41 5.29
CA PRO A 137 -13.77 -26.26 5.97
C PRO A 137 -14.43 -24.97 5.46
N PRO A 138 -14.78 -24.03 6.36
CA PRO A 138 -15.40 -22.78 5.95
C PRO A 138 -14.45 -21.97 5.05
N GLU A 139 -15.00 -21.24 4.09
CA GLU A 139 -14.22 -20.23 3.36
C GLU A 139 -13.75 -19.15 4.34
N ILE A 140 -12.47 -18.82 4.30
CA ILE A 140 -11.90 -17.80 5.18
C ILE A 140 -12.49 -16.42 4.86
N GLY A 141 -12.87 -15.65 5.88
CA GLY A 141 -13.27 -14.25 5.70
C GLY A 141 -12.06 -13.36 5.34
N LEU A 142 -12.27 -12.22 4.67
CA LEU A 142 -11.18 -11.29 4.35
C LEU A 142 -10.50 -10.73 5.62
N ASP A 143 -11.28 -10.42 6.66
CA ASP A 143 -10.76 -9.92 7.95
C ASP A 143 -9.94 -10.97 8.69
N GLU A 144 -10.42 -12.21 8.67
CA GLU A 144 -9.75 -13.35 9.27
C GLU A 144 -8.45 -13.66 8.52
N ALA A 145 -8.49 -13.69 7.18
CA ALA A 145 -7.31 -13.86 6.34
C ALA A 145 -6.26 -12.76 6.61
N ALA A 146 -6.69 -11.51 6.77
CA ALA A 146 -5.81 -10.40 7.07
C ALA A 146 -5.12 -10.54 8.44
N SER A 147 -5.88 -10.98 9.45
CA SER A 147 -5.39 -11.20 10.81
C SER A 147 -4.32 -12.30 10.84
N TRP A 148 -4.61 -13.44 10.21
CA TRP A 148 -3.65 -14.54 10.11
C TRP A 148 -2.45 -14.22 9.23
N PHE A 149 -2.66 -13.52 8.11
CA PHE A 149 -1.58 -13.05 7.26
C PHE A 149 -0.63 -12.14 8.05
N ASN A 150 -1.15 -11.23 8.88
CA ASN A 150 -0.33 -10.37 9.72
C ASN A 150 0.51 -11.17 10.73
N ILE A 151 -0.07 -12.18 11.38
CA ILE A 151 0.66 -13.08 12.30
C ILE A 151 1.76 -13.84 11.54
N PHE A 152 1.42 -14.53 10.45
CA PHE A 152 2.36 -15.39 9.74
C PHE A 152 3.42 -14.64 8.93
N SER A 153 3.17 -13.38 8.54
CA SER A 153 4.17 -12.53 7.87
C SER A 153 5.17 -11.90 8.84
N HIS A 154 4.76 -11.69 10.08
CA HIS A 154 5.61 -11.06 11.11
C HIS A 154 6.18 -12.07 12.10
N GLN A 155 5.79 -13.34 12.07
CA GLN A 155 6.34 -14.35 12.96
C GLN A 155 7.85 -14.50 12.78
N VAL A 156 8.55 -14.60 13.91
CA VAL A 156 9.98 -14.88 14.00
C VAL A 156 10.19 -16.23 14.65
N LEU A 157 9.52 -16.45 15.78
CA LEU A 157 9.54 -17.72 16.50
C LEU A 157 8.12 -18.25 16.62
N MET A 158 8.00 -19.57 16.59
CA MET A 158 6.79 -20.29 16.97
C MET A 158 7.13 -21.14 18.19
N ALA A 159 6.34 -21.00 19.27
CA ALA A 159 6.46 -21.84 20.45
C ALA A 159 5.22 -22.70 20.62
N VAL A 160 5.43 -23.98 20.88
CA VAL A 160 4.40 -25.00 21.00
C VAL A 160 4.60 -25.77 22.31
N VAL A 161 3.60 -25.77 23.19
CA VAL A 161 3.57 -26.59 24.40
C VAL A 161 2.65 -27.78 24.16
N VAL A 162 3.18 -28.99 24.28
CA VAL A 162 2.38 -30.22 24.14
C VAL A 162 1.76 -30.57 25.50
N LEU A 163 0.45 -30.65 25.57
CA LEU A 163 -0.27 -30.96 26.82
C LEU A 163 -0.41 -32.47 27.04
N GLY A 164 -0.48 -33.27 25.98
CA GLY A 164 -0.70 -34.72 26.04
C GLY A 164 -2.16 -35.10 25.75
N PRO A 165 -2.62 -36.31 26.12
CA PRO A 165 -2.02 -37.28 27.05
C PRO A 165 -0.95 -38.20 26.44
N SER A 166 -0.87 -38.30 25.12
CA SER A 166 0.10 -39.14 24.41
C SER A 166 1.26 -38.31 23.86
N ARG A 167 2.37 -38.99 23.52
CA ARG A 167 3.50 -38.36 22.82
C ARG A 167 3.07 -37.89 21.44
N CYS A 168 3.55 -36.71 21.05
CA CYS A 168 3.24 -36.06 19.79
C CYS A 168 4.47 -36.12 18.86
N LYS A 169 4.27 -36.46 17.58
CA LYS A 169 5.36 -36.46 16.59
C LYS A 169 5.22 -35.21 15.72
N LEU A 170 6.17 -34.30 15.87
CA LEU A 170 6.22 -33.04 15.16
C LEU A 170 7.32 -33.14 14.10
N LYS A 171 6.95 -32.91 12.84
CA LYS A 171 7.89 -32.87 11.72
C LYS A 171 8.26 -31.42 11.44
N LEU A 172 9.54 -31.14 11.49
CA LEU A 172 10.14 -29.88 11.08
C LEU A 172 10.50 -29.98 9.60
N SER A 173 10.07 -29.03 8.78
CA SER A 173 10.45 -28.95 7.37
C SER A 173 11.08 -27.60 7.10
N MET A 174 12.29 -27.58 6.54
CA MET A 174 12.94 -26.34 6.13
C MET A 174 12.31 -25.82 4.83
N TRP A 175 11.96 -24.53 4.79
CA TRP A 175 11.29 -23.93 3.63
C TRP A 175 12.13 -22.87 2.91
N LYS A 176 13.11 -22.25 3.60
CA LYS A 176 13.99 -21.23 3.01
C LYS A 176 15.09 -21.90 2.16
N LYS A 177 15.18 -21.53 0.87
CA LYS A 177 16.04 -22.15 -0.15
C LYS A 177 17.55 -22.05 0.19
N SER A 178 18.13 -23.12 0.71
CA SER A 178 19.52 -23.51 0.46
C SER A 178 19.71 -24.99 0.81
N GLU A 179 19.78 -25.85 -0.21
CA GLU A 179 20.06 -27.31 -0.13
C GLU A 179 18.88 -28.18 0.41
N PRO A 180 18.87 -29.52 0.21
CA PRO A 180 17.63 -30.30 0.03
C PRO A 180 16.74 -30.25 1.27
N ALA A 181 15.42 -30.36 1.04
CA ALA A 181 14.36 -30.33 2.05
C ALA A 181 14.69 -31.24 3.24
N THR A 182 15.40 -30.67 4.22
CA THR A 182 15.84 -31.38 5.40
C THR A 182 14.64 -31.43 6.30
N THR A 183 14.21 -32.65 6.61
CA THR A 183 13.10 -32.89 7.51
C THR A 183 13.62 -33.54 8.76
N GLU A 184 13.34 -32.91 9.90
CA GLU A 184 13.66 -33.46 11.21
C GLU A 184 12.37 -33.83 11.92
N THR A 185 12.47 -34.79 12.84
CA THR A 185 11.33 -35.20 13.65
C THR A 185 11.66 -34.98 15.11
N VAL A 186 10.81 -34.23 15.79
CA VAL A 186 10.82 -34.07 17.25
C VAL A 186 9.69 -34.90 17.83
N ILE A 187 10.02 -35.77 18.79
CA ILE A 187 9.03 -36.50 19.59
C ILE A 187 8.86 -35.70 20.88
N ALA A 188 7.72 -35.03 21.00
CA ALA A 188 7.39 -34.19 22.14
C ALA A 188 6.58 -34.98 23.17
N GLU A 189 7.05 -34.98 24.43
CA GLU A 189 6.34 -35.54 25.58
C GLU A 189 5.35 -34.52 26.19
N PRO A 190 4.32 -34.97 26.93
CA PRO A 190 3.46 -34.07 27.69
C PRO A 190 4.26 -33.13 28.61
N GLY A 191 3.97 -31.84 28.54
CA GLY A 191 4.69 -30.78 29.23
C GLY A 191 5.99 -30.32 28.56
N GLN A 192 6.30 -30.76 27.34
CA GLN A 192 7.43 -30.23 26.58
C GLN A 192 7.08 -28.98 25.79
N LEU A 193 8.02 -28.04 25.79
CA LEU A 193 8.06 -26.86 24.96
C LEU A 193 8.94 -27.13 23.74
N VAL A 194 8.43 -26.81 22.56
CA VAL A 194 9.17 -26.80 21.31
C VAL A 194 9.15 -25.37 20.78
N ILE A 195 10.32 -24.76 20.60
CA ILE A 195 10.47 -23.44 19.96
C ILE A 195 11.24 -23.62 18.66
N LEU A 196 10.81 -22.95 17.60
CA LEU A 196 11.51 -22.93 16.32
C LEU A 196 11.57 -21.53 15.72
N ASN A 197 12.59 -21.29 14.92
CA ASN A 197 12.70 -20.10 14.07
C ASN A 197 11.82 -20.27 12.82
N ALA A 198 10.73 -19.51 12.78
CA ALA A 198 9.70 -19.59 11.75
C ALA A 198 10.18 -19.07 10.38
N ASP A 199 11.26 -18.30 10.33
CA ASP A 199 11.88 -17.88 9.06
C ASP A 199 12.56 -19.04 8.33
N ILE A 200 12.88 -20.13 9.03
CA ILE A 200 13.67 -21.24 8.50
C ILE A 200 12.82 -22.51 8.44
N TRP A 201 12.09 -22.77 9.51
CA TRP A 201 11.39 -24.02 9.76
C TRP A 201 9.87 -23.82 9.77
N THR A 202 9.14 -24.79 9.22
CA THR A 202 7.71 -24.98 9.47
C THR A 202 7.50 -26.28 10.24
N LEU A 203 6.46 -26.32 11.05
CA LEU A 203 6.14 -27.48 11.88
C LEU A 203 4.81 -28.09 11.45
N SER A 204 4.81 -29.40 11.22
CA SER A 204 3.58 -30.16 10.95
C SER A 204 3.47 -31.33 11.92
N HIS A 205 2.32 -31.43 12.59
CA HIS A 205 1.94 -32.62 13.30
C HIS A 205 1.79 -33.76 12.29
N HIS A 206 2.36 -34.92 12.64
CA HIS A 206 2.09 -36.15 11.93
C HIS A 206 1.51 -37.15 12.90
N ASN A 207 0.31 -37.62 12.59
CA ASN A 207 -0.35 -38.67 13.35
C ASN A 207 0.59 -39.86 13.60
N LEU A 208 0.85 -40.14 14.89
CA LEU A 208 1.01 -41.52 15.31
C LEU A 208 -0.35 -42.21 15.17
N ALA A 209 -0.35 -43.53 14.97
CA ALA A 209 -1.53 -44.39 15.11
C ALA A 209 -2.03 -44.46 16.57
N SER A 210 -2.19 -43.30 17.20
CA SER A 210 -2.68 -43.05 18.54
C SER A 210 -4.20 -42.94 18.47
N VAL A 211 -4.89 -43.78 19.22
CA VAL A 211 -6.37 -43.78 19.33
C VAL A 211 -6.87 -42.55 20.11
N SER A 212 -6.01 -41.88 20.89
CA SER A 212 -6.37 -40.75 21.75
C SER A 212 -6.14 -39.38 21.09
N LEU A 213 -7.09 -38.47 21.29
CA LEU A 213 -6.99 -37.03 21.05
C LEU A 213 -5.87 -36.41 21.90
N ASN A 214 -5.03 -35.58 21.30
CA ASN A 214 -3.99 -34.80 21.98
C ASN A 214 -4.29 -33.29 21.89
N TYR A 215 -3.79 -32.52 22.86
CA TYR A 215 -3.88 -31.07 22.84
C TYR A 215 -2.49 -30.42 22.86
N ALA A 216 -2.36 -29.30 22.16
CA ALA A 216 -1.16 -28.45 22.19
C ALA A 216 -1.55 -26.97 22.21
N VAL A 217 -0.72 -26.13 22.81
CA VAL A 217 -0.87 -24.67 22.78
C VAL A 217 0.24 -24.09 21.92
N ALA A 218 -0.12 -23.33 20.88
CA ALA A 218 0.83 -22.64 20.01
C ALA A 218 0.73 -21.12 20.18
N CYS A 219 1.85 -20.43 20.13
CA CYS A 219 1.90 -18.97 20.07
C CYS A 219 3.03 -18.49 19.17
N PHE A 220 2.87 -17.29 18.61
CA PHE A 220 3.79 -16.71 17.63
C PHE A 220 4.44 -15.45 18.19
N PHE A 221 5.75 -15.33 18.01
CA PHE A 221 6.56 -14.20 18.43
C PHE A 221 6.74 -13.30 17.22
N LEU A 222 6.30 -12.04 17.32
CA LEU A 222 6.15 -11.17 16.16
C LEU A 222 7.25 -10.12 16.08
N ARG A 223 7.71 -9.86 14.86
CA ARG A 223 8.56 -8.71 14.54
C ARG A 223 7.84 -7.42 14.83
N GLY A 224 8.62 -6.46 15.29
CA GLY A 224 8.18 -5.08 15.30
C GLY A 224 7.88 -4.56 13.91
N SER A 225 6.67 -4.06 13.70
CA SER A 225 6.39 -3.24 12.52
C SER A 225 7.32 -2.03 12.57
N SER A 226 8.20 -1.86 11.57
CA SER A 226 9.07 -0.69 11.54
C SER A 226 8.20 0.58 11.51
N ARG A 227 8.37 1.46 12.50
CA ARG A 227 7.65 2.72 12.76
C ARG A 227 6.26 2.52 13.39
N GLY A 228 6.04 3.21 14.51
CA GLY A 228 4.82 3.15 15.34
C GLY A 228 3.54 3.41 14.57
N MET A 229 2.95 2.33 14.07
CA MET A 229 1.70 2.31 13.33
C MET A 229 0.75 1.40 14.10
N SER A 230 -0.45 1.89 14.40
CA SER A 230 -1.52 1.10 15.02
C SER A 230 -1.90 -0.09 14.13
N SER A 231 -2.53 -1.12 14.70
CA SER A 231 -3.01 -2.31 13.96
C SER A 231 -3.89 -1.95 12.75
N GLU A 232 -4.66 -0.85 12.84
CA GLU A 232 -5.46 -0.30 11.74
C GLU A 232 -4.61 0.31 10.61
N GLN A 233 -3.43 0.87 10.91
CA GLN A 233 -2.53 1.48 9.93
C GLN A 233 -1.63 0.47 9.22
N SER A 234 -1.38 -0.69 9.84
CA SER A 234 -0.74 -1.85 9.18
C SER A 234 -1.55 -2.29 7.95
N LEU A 235 -2.88 -2.33 8.10
CA LEU A 235 -3.83 -2.56 7.00
C LEU A 235 -3.97 -1.32 6.11
N GLY A 236 -4.04 -0.12 6.69
CA GLY A 236 -4.28 1.14 5.97
C GLY A 236 -3.15 1.59 5.03
N THR A 237 -1.93 1.09 5.21
CA THR A 237 -0.88 1.23 4.20
C THR A 237 -0.88 -0.02 3.34
N GLY A 238 -1.66 0.01 2.25
CA GLY A 238 -1.63 -1.01 1.18
C GLY A 238 -0.23 -1.27 0.57
N ARG A 239 0.84 -0.67 1.10
CA ARG A 239 2.24 -0.97 0.84
C ARG A 239 2.79 -2.22 1.53
N ARG A 240 2.14 -2.80 2.56
CA ARG A 240 2.64 -4.04 3.22
C ARG A 240 1.88 -5.32 2.90
N LEU A 241 0.68 -5.23 2.35
CA LEU A 241 0.08 -6.33 1.58
C LEU A 241 0.72 -6.49 0.19
N LEU A 242 1.72 -5.66 -0.14
CA LEU A 242 2.27 -5.56 -1.49
C LEU A 242 3.79 -5.48 -1.52
N PRO A 243 4.45 -6.61 -1.77
CA PRO A 243 5.82 -6.62 -2.24
C PRO A 243 5.84 -6.43 -3.76
N THR A 244 6.47 -5.36 -4.21
CA THR A 244 6.85 -5.20 -5.61
C THR A 244 8.13 -6.01 -5.86
N GLY A 245 7.98 -7.31 -6.15
CA GLY A 245 9.09 -8.16 -6.64
C GLY A 245 8.97 -9.63 -6.24
N GLU A 246 9.34 -10.53 -7.16
CA GLU A 246 9.47 -11.98 -6.94
C GLU A 246 10.40 -12.32 -5.74
N ASP A 247 11.30 -11.40 -5.38
CA ASP A 247 12.30 -11.57 -4.32
C ASP A 247 11.70 -11.59 -2.90
N PHE A 248 10.57 -10.91 -2.65
CA PHE A 248 10.00 -10.84 -1.30
C PHE A 248 9.07 -12.01 -0.95
N ALA A 249 8.41 -12.60 -1.96
CA ALA A 249 7.63 -13.83 -1.74
C ALA A 249 8.54 -14.96 -1.21
N ALA A 250 9.82 -14.96 -1.59
CA ALA A 250 10.83 -15.88 -1.05
C ALA A 250 11.24 -15.60 0.41
N GLU A 251 10.82 -14.47 0.99
CA GLU A 251 11.17 -14.05 2.35
C GLU A 251 10.06 -14.30 3.40
N ILE A 252 8.83 -14.61 2.97
CA ILE A 252 7.68 -14.83 3.87
C ILE A 252 7.36 -16.35 4.00
N PRO A 253 6.93 -16.85 5.18
CA PRO A 253 6.57 -18.25 5.37
C PRO A 253 5.47 -18.78 4.41
N PRO A 254 5.48 -20.07 4.05
CA PRO A 254 4.56 -20.64 3.05
C PRO A 254 3.07 -20.45 3.38
N ALA A 255 2.69 -20.52 4.66
CA ALA A 255 1.31 -20.31 5.07
C ALA A 255 0.82 -18.87 4.80
N ALA A 256 1.70 -17.88 4.95
CA ALA A 256 1.36 -16.50 4.59
C ALA A 256 1.31 -16.30 3.06
N GLN A 257 2.14 -17.00 2.28
CA GLN A 257 2.07 -16.98 0.81
C GLN A 257 0.74 -17.53 0.28
N GLU A 258 0.24 -18.62 0.87
CA GLU A 258 -1.07 -19.19 0.48
C GLU A 258 -2.22 -18.26 0.87
N LEU A 259 -2.19 -17.67 2.07
CA LEU A 259 -3.19 -16.67 2.48
C LEU A 259 -3.18 -15.44 1.57
N GLU A 260 -1.99 -14.98 1.18
CA GLU A 260 -1.82 -13.90 0.21
C GLU A 260 -2.47 -14.28 -1.12
N LYS A 261 -2.12 -15.43 -1.69
CA LYS A 261 -2.68 -15.88 -2.96
C LYS A 261 -4.21 -15.94 -2.96
N VAL A 262 -4.82 -16.53 -1.91
CA VAL A 262 -6.28 -16.60 -1.78
C VAL A 262 -6.90 -15.21 -1.67
N ALA A 263 -6.28 -14.31 -0.90
CA ALA A 263 -6.69 -12.92 -0.80
C ALA A 263 -6.65 -12.20 -2.15
N PHE A 264 -5.58 -12.41 -2.94
CA PHE A 264 -5.40 -11.83 -4.26
C PHE A 264 -6.46 -12.31 -5.27
N GLU A 265 -6.66 -13.61 -5.39
CA GLU A 265 -7.65 -14.20 -6.30
C GLU A 265 -9.07 -13.69 -5.98
N ARG A 266 -9.37 -13.51 -4.70
CA ARG A 266 -10.67 -12.99 -4.25
C ARG A 266 -10.85 -11.50 -4.55
N LEU A 267 -9.83 -10.67 -4.30
CA LEU A 267 -9.87 -9.25 -4.64
C LEU A 267 -10.01 -9.03 -6.15
N GLU A 268 -9.32 -9.83 -6.97
CA GLU A 268 -9.47 -9.81 -8.42
C GLU A 268 -10.92 -10.14 -8.83
N ALA A 269 -11.49 -11.22 -8.30
CA ALA A 269 -12.86 -11.62 -8.60
C ALA A 269 -13.88 -10.53 -8.22
N LEU A 270 -13.70 -9.89 -7.06
CA LEU A 270 -14.55 -8.79 -6.61
C LEU A 270 -14.40 -7.56 -7.49
N LYS A 271 -13.17 -7.21 -7.91
CA LYS A 271 -12.97 -6.09 -8.83
C LYS A 271 -13.64 -6.34 -10.17
N LEU A 272 -13.52 -7.56 -10.72
CA LEU A 272 -14.18 -7.92 -11.97
C LEU A 272 -15.72 -7.84 -11.87
N GLN A 273 -16.30 -8.16 -10.71
CA GLN A 273 -17.74 -7.98 -10.46
C GLN A 273 -18.15 -6.51 -10.35
N GLU A 274 -17.33 -5.67 -9.70
CA GLU A 274 -17.56 -4.22 -9.63
C GLU A 274 -17.58 -3.61 -11.04
N LEU A 275 -16.62 -4.02 -11.88
CA LEU A 275 -16.44 -3.54 -13.24
C LEU A 275 -17.54 -4.02 -14.21
N SER A 276 -18.11 -5.19 -13.97
CA SER A 276 -19.25 -5.70 -14.75
C SER A 276 -20.57 -5.03 -14.36
N GLY A 277 -20.55 -4.13 -13.36
CA GLY A 277 -21.72 -3.42 -12.85
C GLY A 277 -22.69 -4.30 -12.07
N GLN A 278 -22.25 -5.50 -11.65
CA GLN A 278 -23.13 -6.49 -11.05
C GLN A 278 -23.41 -6.26 -9.56
N SER A 279 -22.56 -5.52 -8.83
CA SER A 279 -22.83 -4.99 -7.48
C SER A 279 -21.59 -4.30 -6.90
N ASP A 280 -21.78 -3.37 -5.96
CA ASP A 280 -20.68 -2.87 -5.10
C ASP A 280 -20.13 -4.06 -4.29
N PRO A 281 -18.80 -4.29 -4.20
CA PRO A 281 -18.18 -5.43 -3.51
C PRO A 281 -18.51 -5.63 -2.01
N GLY A 282 -19.55 -5.00 -1.46
CA GLY A 282 -20.06 -5.25 -0.13
C GLY A 282 -19.19 -4.66 1.00
N ASP A 283 -19.39 -5.17 2.21
CA ASP A 283 -18.66 -4.79 3.43
C ASP A 283 -17.23 -5.35 3.38
N MET A 284 -16.35 -4.62 2.71
CA MET A 284 -14.91 -4.87 2.66
C MET A 284 -14.18 -3.78 3.45
N PRO A 285 -13.14 -4.10 4.23
CA PRO A 285 -12.39 -3.08 4.93
C PRO A 285 -11.80 -2.03 3.95
N PRO A 286 -11.74 -0.75 4.33
CA PRO A 286 -11.25 0.32 3.44
C PRO A 286 -9.85 0.05 2.87
N ALA A 287 -8.97 -0.56 3.67
CA ALA A 287 -7.64 -0.99 3.28
C ALA A 287 -7.62 -1.95 2.08
N TRP A 288 -8.51 -2.95 2.11
CA TRP A 288 -8.64 -3.96 1.07
C TRP A 288 -9.24 -3.37 -0.20
N ARG A 289 -10.23 -2.48 -0.07
CA ARG A 289 -10.81 -1.77 -1.21
C ARG A 289 -9.77 -0.88 -1.90
N LEU A 290 -8.93 -0.20 -1.12
CA LEU A 290 -7.83 0.60 -1.62
C LEU A 290 -6.81 -0.27 -2.38
N ALA A 291 -6.35 -1.38 -1.77
CA ALA A 291 -5.42 -2.31 -2.40
C ALA A 291 -5.98 -2.88 -3.71
N MET A 292 -7.24 -3.32 -3.68
CA MET A 292 -7.97 -3.84 -4.84
C MET A 292 -7.97 -2.82 -6.00
N ASN A 293 -8.27 -1.55 -5.72
CA ASN A 293 -8.30 -0.50 -6.74
C ASN A 293 -6.92 -0.14 -7.29
N HIS A 294 -5.86 -0.27 -6.50
CA HIS A 294 -4.49 -0.01 -6.95
C HIS A 294 -3.90 -1.15 -7.78
N LEU A 295 -4.28 -2.39 -7.46
CA LEU A 295 -3.75 -3.60 -8.11
C LEU A 295 -4.47 -3.92 -9.41
N TRP A 296 -5.79 -3.79 -9.40
CA TRP A 296 -6.63 -4.16 -10.53
C TRP A 296 -7.33 -2.93 -11.08
N SER A 297 -6.69 -2.34 -12.09
CA SER A 297 -7.36 -1.42 -13.00
C SER A 297 -7.80 -2.20 -14.25
N PRO A 298 -9.06 -2.11 -14.68
CA PRO A 298 -9.52 -2.72 -15.94
C PRO A 298 -8.85 -2.13 -17.18
N THR A 299 -8.36 -0.89 -17.06
CA THR A 299 -7.72 -0.18 -18.15
C THR A 299 -6.25 -0.58 -18.22
N ASN A 300 -5.72 -0.69 -19.43
CA ASN A 300 -4.28 -0.78 -19.64
C ASN A 300 -3.61 0.28 -18.74
N SER A 301 -2.72 -0.15 -17.85
CA SER A 301 -2.00 0.77 -16.99
C SER A 301 -1.28 1.79 -17.86
N VAL A 302 -1.60 3.06 -17.69
CA VAL A 302 -0.92 4.16 -18.38
C VAL A 302 0.21 4.61 -17.48
N ALA A 303 1.43 4.59 -18.01
CA ALA A 303 2.61 5.10 -17.30
C ALA A 303 2.82 6.58 -17.62
N CYS A 304 3.17 7.38 -16.60
CA CYS A 304 3.70 8.72 -16.82
C CYS A 304 5.20 8.61 -17.12
N LEU A 305 5.59 8.85 -18.38
CA LEU A 305 6.98 8.70 -18.84
C LEU A 305 7.81 9.97 -18.68
N GLY A 306 7.17 11.13 -18.55
CA GLY A 306 7.83 12.42 -18.43
C GLY A 306 6.86 13.50 -17.96
N MET A 307 7.39 14.49 -17.25
CA MET A 307 6.63 15.60 -16.69
C MET A 307 7.48 16.86 -16.72
N SER A 308 6.87 17.99 -17.07
CA SER A 308 7.49 19.31 -16.92
C SER A 308 6.48 20.26 -16.29
N SER A 309 6.99 21.27 -15.61
CA SER A 309 6.16 22.30 -14.99
C SER A 309 6.98 23.56 -14.79
N ARG A 310 6.33 24.72 -14.91
CA ARG A 310 6.82 25.98 -14.37
C ARG A 310 5.91 26.38 -13.24
N VAL A 311 6.50 26.71 -12.11
CA VAL A 311 5.78 27.06 -10.89
C VAL A 311 6.29 28.40 -10.35
N PRO A 312 5.53 29.07 -9.49
CA PRO A 312 6.04 30.23 -8.79
C PRO A 312 7.36 29.90 -8.07
N GLN A 313 8.34 30.79 -8.18
CA GLN A 313 9.68 30.66 -7.57
C GLN A 313 10.51 29.44 -8.03
N GLY A 314 10.15 28.78 -9.14
CA GLY A 314 10.88 27.61 -9.63
C GLY A 314 10.69 27.35 -11.12
N TRP A 315 11.79 27.03 -11.80
CA TRP A 315 11.77 26.72 -13.23
C TRP A 315 11.58 25.23 -13.50
N HIS A 316 11.76 24.37 -12.51
CA HIS A 316 11.60 22.93 -12.68
C HIS A 316 10.57 22.35 -11.73
N TYR A 317 9.93 21.26 -12.13
CA TYR A 317 8.97 20.54 -11.29
C TYR A 317 9.58 20.03 -9.98
N GLN A 318 10.90 19.81 -9.95
CA GLN A 318 11.65 19.40 -8.75
C GLN A 318 11.70 20.50 -7.71
N ASP A 319 11.81 21.76 -8.15
CA ASP A 319 11.75 22.93 -7.27
C ASP A 319 10.37 23.02 -6.63
N CYS A 320 9.31 22.79 -7.41
CA CYS A 320 7.93 22.70 -6.90
C CYS A 320 7.81 21.64 -5.80
N LEU A 321 8.26 20.42 -6.09
CA LEU A 321 8.17 19.31 -5.15
C LEU A 321 8.92 19.62 -3.85
N THR A 322 10.11 20.20 -3.95
CA THR A 322 10.93 20.59 -2.81
C THR A 322 10.23 21.67 -1.98
N SER A 323 9.70 22.71 -2.62
CA SER A 323 8.93 23.77 -1.94
C SER A 323 7.70 23.21 -1.22
N CYS A 324 6.97 22.28 -1.84
CA CYS A 324 5.83 21.60 -1.22
C CYS A 324 6.23 20.76 -0.01
N LEU A 325 7.36 20.03 -0.09
CA LEU A 325 7.87 19.20 1.00
C LEU A 325 8.30 20.03 2.22
N VAL A 326 8.86 21.22 1.98
CA VAL A 326 9.28 22.16 3.03
C VAL A 326 8.10 22.99 3.56
N GLY A 327 6.98 23.05 2.83
CA GLY A 327 5.80 23.84 3.19
C GLY A 327 6.00 25.34 2.95
N CYS A 328 6.73 25.71 1.90
CA CYS A 328 7.00 27.11 1.56
C CYS A 328 5.73 27.84 1.07
N ASP A 329 5.47 29.05 1.59
CA ASP A 329 4.46 29.95 1.05
C ASP A 329 5.05 30.74 -0.13
N VAL A 330 4.49 30.55 -1.31
CA VAL A 330 4.95 31.18 -2.56
C VAL A 330 4.18 32.45 -2.93
N GLY A 331 3.18 32.83 -2.13
CA GLY A 331 2.39 34.04 -2.34
C GLY A 331 3.22 35.31 -2.18
N VAL A 332 3.14 36.20 -3.17
CA VAL A 332 3.81 37.51 -3.16
C VAL A 332 2.82 38.60 -3.51
N GLU A 333 3.12 39.84 -3.13
CA GLU A 333 2.38 41.00 -3.61
C GLU A 333 2.49 41.07 -5.15
N ILE A 334 1.43 41.51 -5.83
CA ILE A 334 1.41 41.64 -7.29
C ILE A 334 2.61 42.50 -7.74
N PRO A 335 3.56 41.96 -8.52
CA PRO A 335 4.74 42.71 -8.91
C PRO A 335 4.37 43.88 -9.83
N LEU A 336 5.04 45.02 -9.66
CA LEU A 336 4.87 46.19 -10.53
C LEU A 336 5.20 45.89 -12.01
N GLU A 337 6.07 44.91 -12.25
CA GLU A 337 6.39 44.40 -13.59
C GLU A 337 5.19 43.76 -14.30
N ARG A 338 4.16 43.33 -13.55
CA ARG A 338 2.89 42.84 -14.10
C ARG A 338 1.95 44.00 -14.38
N TRP A 339 1.57 44.71 -13.33
CA TRP A 339 0.81 45.95 -13.39
C TRP A 339 0.90 46.67 -12.04
N ASP A 340 0.67 47.98 -12.05
CA ASP A 340 0.49 48.74 -10.82
C ASP A 340 -0.92 48.50 -10.27
N ASN A 341 -1.00 47.68 -9.22
CA ASN A 341 -2.28 47.31 -8.60
C ASN A 341 -3.01 48.50 -7.96
N SER A 342 -2.31 49.59 -7.62
CA SER A 342 -2.92 50.79 -7.05
C SER A 342 -3.76 51.57 -8.06
N LEU A 343 -3.49 51.37 -9.36
CA LEU A 343 -4.19 52.03 -10.46
C LEU A 343 -5.39 51.22 -10.97
N VAL A 344 -5.61 50.00 -10.46
CA VAL A 344 -6.69 49.14 -10.91
C VAL A 344 -8.00 49.52 -10.20
N PRO A 345 -9.04 49.94 -10.95
CA PRO A 345 -10.33 50.29 -10.36
C PRO A 345 -11.13 49.02 -10.05
N TYR A 346 -10.84 48.40 -8.91
CA TYR A 346 -11.66 47.29 -8.41
C TYR A 346 -13.04 47.81 -7.96
N PRO A 347 -14.14 47.09 -8.28
CA PRO A 347 -15.46 47.48 -7.80
C PRO A 347 -15.48 47.44 -6.27
N ALA A 348 -15.97 48.52 -5.64
CA ALA A 348 -16.20 48.54 -4.20
C ALA A 348 -17.36 47.60 -3.88
N VAL A 349 -17.02 46.40 -3.39
CA VAL A 349 -17.98 45.45 -2.84
C VAL A 349 -17.88 45.57 -1.32
N ASP A 350 -19.00 45.77 -0.64
CA ASP A 350 -19.04 45.94 0.82
C ASP A 350 -18.29 44.78 1.52
N GLY A 351 -17.21 45.13 2.23
CA GLY A 351 -16.39 44.18 2.99
C GLY A 351 -15.33 43.40 2.18
N ALA A 352 -15.23 43.56 0.86
CA ALA A 352 -14.21 42.88 0.07
C ALA A 352 -12.91 43.70 -0.02
N VAL A 353 -11.78 43.07 0.33
CA VAL A 353 -10.45 43.63 0.10
C VAL A 353 -10.07 43.35 -1.36
N PRO A 354 -9.57 44.34 -2.13
CA PRO A 354 -9.09 44.08 -3.48
C PRO A 354 -7.96 43.04 -3.47
N PRO A 355 -7.85 42.19 -4.50
CA PRO A 355 -6.77 41.21 -4.58
C PRO A 355 -5.42 41.93 -4.61
N ARG A 356 -4.52 41.55 -3.71
CA ARG A 356 -3.17 42.14 -3.57
C ARG A 356 -2.04 41.14 -3.74
N HIS A 357 -2.34 39.85 -3.56
CA HIS A 357 -1.34 38.79 -3.59
C HIS A 357 -1.67 37.77 -4.67
N GLY A 358 -0.64 37.15 -5.21
CA GLY A 358 -0.72 36.07 -6.16
C GLY A 358 0.59 35.29 -6.20
N ALA A 359 0.63 34.22 -6.97
CA ALA A 359 1.83 33.47 -7.21
C ALA A 359 2.17 33.55 -8.71
N PHE A 360 3.37 34.02 -9.02
CA PHE A 360 3.76 34.40 -10.38
C PHE A 360 4.93 33.56 -10.85
N VAL A 361 4.86 33.12 -12.11
CA VAL A 361 5.94 32.40 -12.80
C VAL A 361 6.83 33.41 -13.51
N ASP A 362 8.14 33.30 -13.34
CA ASP A 362 9.11 34.18 -13.99
C ASP A 362 9.30 33.84 -15.48
N GLY A 363 9.78 34.81 -16.27
CA GLY A 363 10.20 34.57 -17.65
C GLY A 363 9.06 34.31 -18.65
N LEU A 364 7.85 34.80 -18.39
CA LEU A 364 6.67 34.64 -19.24
C LEU A 364 6.83 35.29 -20.63
N GLU A 365 7.76 36.21 -20.75
CA GLU A 365 8.18 36.89 -21.96
C GLU A 365 9.18 36.07 -22.79
N LEU A 366 9.87 35.08 -22.21
CA LEU A 366 10.87 34.27 -22.90
C LEU A 366 10.22 33.19 -23.76
N PHE A 367 10.84 32.90 -24.91
CA PHE A 367 10.43 31.81 -25.79
C PHE A 367 11.51 31.51 -26.84
N ASP A 368 11.89 30.25 -27.02
CA ASP A 368 12.81 29.83 -28.09
C ASP A 368 12.10 29.65 -29.43
N ASN A 369 11.79 30.77 -30.07
CA ASN A 369 11.06 30.77 -31.34
C ASN A 369 11.82 30.05 -32.48
N LYS A 370 13.17 30.12 -32.48
CA LYS A 370 14.01 29.49 -33.51
C LYS A 370 13.91 27.99 -33.45
N PHE A 371 13.92 27.41 -32.24
CA PHE A 371 13.77 25.98 -32.03
C PHE A 371 12.45 25.43 -32.61
N PHE A 372 11.36 26.19 -32.52
CA PHE A 372 10.05 25.80 -33.05
C PHE A 372 9.77 26.28 -34.48
N GLY A 373 10.70 26.99 -35.12
CA GLY A 373 10.52 27.51 -36.48
C GLY A 373 9.47 28.62 -36.59
N ILE A 374 9.23 29.35 -35.49
CA ILE A 374 8.26 30.43 -35.41
C ILE A 374 8.98 31.77 -35.63
N SER A 375 8.39 32.64 -36.47
CA SER A 375 8.97 33.95 -36.76
C SER A 375 8.98 34.85 -35.52
N VAL A 376 9.93 35.79 -35.42
CA VAL A 376 10.00 36.74 -34.30
C VAL A 376 8.70 37.55 -34.16
N ALA A 377 8.13 37.95 -35.30
CA ALA A 377 6.90 38.74 -35.31
C ALA A 377 5.68 37.94 -34.84
N GLU A 378 5.60 36.65 -35.17
CA GLU A 378 4.55 35.76 -34.66
C GLU A 378 4.76 35.46 -33.18
N ALA A 379 5.98 35.14 -32.76
CA ALA A 379 6.32 34.88 -31.36
C ALA A 379 5.97 36.06 -30.44
N GLY A 380 6.18 37.30 -30.89
CA GLY A 380 5.80 38.51 -30.14
C GLY A 380 4.28 38.75 -30.07
N ALA A 381 3.51 38.14 -30.97
CA ALA A 381 2.04 38.22 -30.96
C ALA A 381 1.39 37.09 -30.15
N MET A 382 2.04 35.93 -30.06
CA MET A 382 1.54 34.74 -29.37
C MET A 382 1.32 34.97 -27.88
N ALA A 383 0.14 34.54 -27.43
CA ALA A 383 -0.16 34.50 -26.01
C ALA A 383 0.88 33.66 -25.26
N PRO A 384 1.36 34.11 -24.08
CA PRO A 384 2.35 33.38 -23.30
C PRO A 384 1.95 31.93 -23.00
N GLU A 385 0.66 31.67 -22.78
CA GLU A 385 0.13 30.31 -22.58
C GLU A 385 0.44 29.38 -23.75
N GLN A 386 0.42 29.88 -25.00
CA GLN A 386 0.77 29.07 -26.17
C GLN A 386 2.27 28.80 -26.26
N ARG A 387 3.10 29.77 -25.86
CA ARG A 387 4.56 29.65 -25.87
C ARG A 387 5.03 28.63 -24.83
N LEU A 388 4.54 28.76 -23.59
CA LEU A 388 4.87 27.84 -22.50
C LEU A 388 4.27 26.45 -22.71
N ASN A 389 3.04 26.33 -23.23
CA ASN A 389 2.46 25.02 -23.54
C ASN A 389 3.32 24.24 -24.54
N LEU A 390 3.86 24.93 -25.56
CA LEU A 390 4.73 24.33 -26.56
C LEU A 390 6.09 23.91 -25.99
N GLU A 391 6.73 24.77 -25.19
CA GLU A 391 8.01 24.46 -24.54
C GLU A 391 7.89 23.33 -23.53
N LEU A 392 6.90 23.41 -22.63
CA LEU A 392 6.69 22.43 -21.57
C LEU A 392 6.19 21.10 -22.11
N GLY A 393 5.31 21.12 -23.11
CA GLY A 393 4.89 19.91 -23.82
C GLY A 393 6.10 19.18 -24.43
N TYR A 394 7.00 19.91 -25.08
CA TYR A 394 8.23 19.33 -25.62
C TYR A 394 9.19 18.85 -24.52
N GLU A 395 9.39 19.62 -23.44
CA GLU A 395 10.25 19.23 -22.31
C GLU A 395 9.78 17.91 -21.66
N ALA A 396 8.47 17.75 -21.46
CA ALA A 396 7.89 16.52 -20.93
C ALA A 396 8.09 15.33 -21.89
N LEU A 397 7.86 15.53 -23.19
CA LEU A 397 8.10 14.52 -24.21
C LEU A 397 9.59 14.15 -24.33
N HIS A 398 10.47 15.14 -24.19
CA HIS A 398 11.91 14.95 -24.23
C HIS A 398 12.41 14.14 -23.03
N MET A 399 11.90 14.43 -21.84
CA MET A 399 12.14 13.62 -20.64
C MET A 399 11.66 12.17 -20.80
N ALA A 400 10.57 11.96 -21.55
CA ALA A 400 10.10 10.63 -21.93
C ALA A 400 10.98 9.93 -22.99
N GLY A 401 12.11 10.53 -23.39
CA GLY A 401 13.07 9.97 -24.34
C GLY A 401 12.83 10.36 -25.80
N ASN A 402 11.89 11.27 -26.09
CA ASN A 402 11.62 11.71 -27.45
C ASN A 402 12.54 12.85 -27.90
N THR A 403 12.67 13.00 -29.21
CA THR A 403 13.28 14.16 -29.86
C THR A 403 12.32 14.71 -30.92
N LYS A 404 12.53 15.94 -31.41
CA LYS A 404 11.71 16.46 -32.53
C LYS A 404 11.72 15.52 -33.75
N ALA A 405 12.83 14.83 -33.99
CA ALA A 405 12.95 13.90 -35.10
C ALA A 405 12.08 12.64 -34.91
N THR A 406 12.00 12.10 -33.69
CA THR A 406 11.17 10.93 -33.39
C THR A 406 9.69 11.28 -33.29
N LEU A 407 9.35 12.52 -32.89
CA LEU A 407 7.97 13.00 -32.84
C LEU A 407 7.37 13.29 -34.21
N ASN A 408 8.19 13.69 -35.19
CA ASN A 408 7.72 14.01 -36.52
C ASN A 408 7.09 12.77 -37.20
N ASN A 409 5.85 12.91 -37.67
CA ASN A 409 4.97 11.84 -38.16
C ASN A 409 4.59 10.76 -37.15
N SER A 410 4.95 10.89 -35.87
CA SER A 410 4.46 10.00 -34.82
C SER A 410 2.97 10.20 -34.57
N PHE A 411 2.31 9.19 -34.01
CA PHE A 411 0.91 9.27 -33.64
C PHE A 411 0.72 9.78 -32.20
N THR A 412 1.52 10.76 -31.81
CA THR A 412 1.43 11.41 -30.49
C THR A 412 0.18 12.28 -30.39
N ALA A 413 -0.63 12.07 -29.36
CA ALA A 413 -1.82 12.86 -29.06
C ALA A 413 -1.50 14.05 -28.16
N PHE A 414 -2.27 15.14 -28.26
CA PHE A 414 -2.16 16.34 -27.43
C PHE A 414 -3.52 16.70 -26.84
N PHE A 415 -3.56 16.84 -25.52
CA PHE A 415 -4.74 17.27 -24.77
C PHE A 415 -4.33 18.42 -23.86
N SER A 416 -5.03 19.55 -23.93
CA SER A 416 -4.75 20.69 -23.06
C SER A 416 -6.02 21.19 -22.42
N ALA A 417 -5.95 21.53 -21.14
CA ALA A 417 -6.89 22.47 -20.58
C ALA A 417 -6.63 23.86 -21.17
N GLY A 418 -7.68 24.62 -21.45
CA GLY A 418 -7.53 26.00 -21.89
C GLY A 418 -8.87 26.69 -22.05
N SER A 419 -8.95 27.89 -21.51
CA SER A 419 -10.01 28.86 -21.79
C SER A 419 -9.37 30.06 -22.48
N ASP A 420 -10.15 30.83 -23.24
CA ASP A 420 -9.63 32.07 -23.81
C ASP A 420 -9.22 33.04 -22.68
N GLY A 421 -7.95 33.42 -22.70
CA GLY A 421 -7.30 34.21 -21.65
C GLY A 421 -7.53 35.72 -21.79
N ASP A 422 -6.83 36.48 -20.96
CA ASP A 422 -6.86 37.94 -20.94
C ASP A 422 -5.75 38.58 -21.80
N TRP A 423 -5.02 37.78 -22.58
CA TRP A 423 -4.01 38.27 -23.51
C TRP A 423 -4.55 39.33 -24.48
N GLY A 424 -5.83 39.27 -24.84
CA GLY A 424 -6.49 40.28 -25.67
C GLY A 424 -6.55 41.69 -25.04
N TYR A 425 -6.42 41.79 -23.71
CA TYR A 425 -6.47 43.05 -22.96
C TYR A 425 -5.09 43.63 -22.64
N VAL A 426 -4.02 42.86 -22.83
CA VAL A 426 -2.65 43.35 -22.62
C VAL A 426 -2.27 44.28 -23.77
N ASP A 427 -1.69 45.44 -23.44
CA ASP A 427 -1.17 46.37 -24.44
C ASP A 427 0.07 45.79 -25.12
N LYS A 428 0.01 45.67 -26.46
CA LYS A 428 1.02 45.01 -27.29
C LYS A 428 1.70 46.04 -28.19
N ALA A 429 2.27 47.07 -27.58
CA ALA A 429 2.88 48.21 -28.24
C ALA A 429 3.67 47.77 -29.50
N GLY A 430 3.16 48.14 -30.69
CA GLY A 430 3.82 47.90 -31.98
C GLY A 430 3.56 46.54 -32.68
N VAL A 431 2.80 45.60 -32.10
CA VAL A 431 2.53 44.26 -32.70
C VAL A 431 1.16 44.18 -33.41
N VAL A 432 0.53 45.35 -33.62
CA VAL A 432 -0.90 45.54 -33.93
C VAL A 432 -1.41 44.76 -35.16
N SER A 433 -0.55 44.46 -36.15
CA SER A 433 -0.99 43.78 -37.38
C SER A 433 -1.18 42.26 -37.24
N MET A 434 -0.54 41.59 -36.28
CA MET A 434 -0.69 40.13 -36.05
C MET A 434 -1.20 39.78 -34.65
N ALA A 435 -1.08 40.69 -33.68
CA ALA A 435 -1.54 40.50 -32.31
C ALA A 435 -3.05 40.22 -32.18
N ASN A 436 -3.86 40.66 -33.15
CA ASN A 436 -5.31 40.41 -33.22
C ASN A 436 -5.69 39.22 -34.12
N ALA A 437 -4.71 38.50 -34.67
CA ALA A 437 -4.99 37.26 -35.36
C ALA A 437 -5.46 36.23 -34.33
N GLY A 438 -6.65 35.64 -34.54
CA GLY A 438 -7.20 34.64 -33.61
C GLY A 438 -6.24 33.49 -33.31
N ALA A 439 -5.34 33.16 -34.24
CA ALA A 439 -4.30 32.16 -34.07
C ALA A 439 -3.30 32.45 -32.92
N CYS A 440 -3.18 33.71 -32.50
CA CYS A 440 -2.25 34.11 -31.43
C CYS A 440 -2.92 34.21 -30.06
N GLN A 441 -4.25 34.03 -29.95
CA GLN A 441 -5.00 34.22 -28.71
C GLN A 441 -5.91 33.04 -28.35
N HIS A 442 -6.49 32.35 -29.33
CA HIS A 442 -7.48 31.32 -29.04
C HIS A 442 -6.86 30.08 -28.38
N SER A 443 -7.55 29.58 -27.37
CA SER A 443 -7.21 28.36 -26.62
C SER A 443 -7.16 27.10 -27.49
N SER A 444 -7.96 27.02 -28.56
CA SER A 444 -7.94 25.90 -29.53
C SER A 444 -6.58 25.72 -30.22
N ILE A 445 -5.75 26.76 -30.24
CA ILE A 445 -4.43 26.73 -30.87
C ILE A 445 -3.37 26.06 -29.98
N LEU A 446 -3.60 25.94 -28.67
CA LEU A 446 -2.64 25.33 -27.72
C LEU A 446 -2.14 23.96 -28.23
N CYS A 447 -3.06 23.01 -28.38
CA CYS A 447 -2.72 21.68 -28.88
C CYS A 447 -2.39 21.68 -30.38
N ALA A 448 -3.11 22.46 -31.20
CA ALA A 448 -2.94 22.46 -32.65
C ALA A 448 -1.53 22.91 -33.05
N ARG A 449 -1.01 23.93 -32.37
CA ARG A 449 0.35 24.45 -32.58
C ARG A 449 1.40 23.46 -32.09
N ALA A 450 1.22 22.85 -30.92
CA ALA A 450 2.10 21.80 -30.42
C ALA A 450 2.21 20.62 -31.40
N SER A 451 1.06 20.12 -31.86
CA SER A 451 1.01 19.05 -32.86
C SER A 451 1.68 19.46 -34.17
N PHE A 452 1.42 20.67 -34.68
CA PHE A 452 2.01 21.18 -35.93
C PHE A 452 3.53 21.38 -35.84
N CYS A 453 4.03 22.08 -34.81
CA CYS A 453 5.46 22.39 -34.64
C CYS A 453 6.32 21.14 -34.38
N LEU A 454 5.73 20.07 -33.85
CA LEU A 454 6.39 18.79 -33.58
C LEU A 454 6.13 17.73 -34.66
N GLY A 455 5.22 18.00 -35.60
CA GLY A 455 4.88 17.11 -36.72
C GLY A 455 4.04 15.89 -36.33
N CYS A 456 3.32 15.94 -35.21
CA CYS A 456 2.55 14.83 -34.69
C CYS A 456 1.20 14.66 -35.42
N ARG A 457 0.69 13.43 -35.47
CA ARG A 457 -0.55 13.07 -36.22
C ARG A 457 -1.67 12.53 -35.35
N GLY A 458 -1.47 12.47 -34.03
CA GLY A 458 -2.49 12.02 -33.10
C GLY A 458 -3.60 13.06 -32.87
N PRO A 459 -4.66 12.69 -32.14
CA PRO A 459 -5.71 13.62 -31.71
C PRO A 459 -5.13 14.85 -31.01
N SER A 460 -5.66 16.03 -31.31
CA SER A 460 -5.20 17.30 -30.76
C SER A 460 -6.41 18.13 -30.32
N LEU A 461 -6.65 18.22 -29.00
CA LEU A 461 -7.86 18.82 -28.45
C LEU A 461 -7.55 19.74 -27.26
N THR A 462 -8.08 20.95 -27.29
CA THR A 462 -8.16 21.82 -26.10
C THR A 462 -9.56 21.72 -25.49
N VAL A 463 -9.66 21.63 -24.17
CA VAL A 463 -10.91 21.55 -23.42
C VAL A 463 -10.98 22.61 -22.32
N ASP A 464 -12.15 23.21 -22.12
CA ASP A 464 -12.43 24.07 -20.98
C ASP A 464 -13.37 23.35 -20.00
N SER A 465 -12.85 23.05 -18.81
CA SER A 465 -13.64 22.56 -17.68
C SER A 465 -13.28 23.31 -16.39
N GLY A 466 -12.88 24.57 -16.53
CA GLY A 466 -12.42 25.41 -15.41
C GLY A 466 -11.32 24.74 -14.59
N PHE A 467 -11.49 24.74 -13.25
CA PHE A 467 -10.48 24.24 -12.31
C PHE A 467 -10.17 22.74 -12.44
N ALA A 468 -11.09 21.95 -13.02
CA ALA A 468 -10.85 20.52 -13.27
C ALA A 468 -10.05 20.26 -14.55
N GLY A 469 -9.71 21.30 -15.33
CA GLY A 469 -9.13 21.19 -16.67
C GLY A 469 -7.91 20.27 -16.75
N GLY A 470 -6.98 20.39 -15.80
CA GLY A 470 -5.78 19.55 -15.79
C GLY A 470 -6.09 18.06 -15.70
N LEU A 471 -6.96 17.66 -14.77
CA LEU A 471 -7.37 16.26 -14.63
C LEU A 471 -8.18 15.78 -15.83
N VAL A 472 -9.06 16.62 -16.37
CA VAL A 472 -9.83 16.27 -17.58
C VAL A 472 -8.91 16.02 -18.77
N SER A 473 -7.85 16.82 -18.96
CA SER A 473 -6.87 16.59 -20.03
C SER A 473 -6.17 15.23 -19.89
N VAL A 474 -5.85 14.82 -18.66
CA VAL A 474 -5.25 13.51 -18.36
C VAL A 474 -6.24 12.38 -18.65
N ILE A 475 -7.50 12.51 -18.23
CA ILE A 475 -8.55 11.51 -18.48
C ILE A 475 -8.78 11.31 -19.98
N LEU A 476 -8.76 12.39 -20.77
CA LEU A 476 -8.87 12.33 -22.23
C LEU A 476 -7.66 11.62 -22.85
N GLY A 477 -6.44 11.93 -22.39
CA GLY A 477 -5.23 11.24 -22.81
C GLY A 477 -5.24 9.75 -22.50
N MET A 478 -5.62 9.37 -21.27
CA MET A 478 -5.77 7.97 -20.86
C MET A 478 -6.82 7.25 -21.71
N SER A 479 -7.95 7.90 -21.96
CA SER A 479 -9.03 7.36 -22.78
C SER A 479 -8.56 7.14 -24.23
N ALA A 480 -7.78 8.07 -24.80
CA ALA A 480 -7.21 7.92 -26.14
C ALA A 480 -6.19 6.77 -26.24
N LEU A 481 -5.40 6.53 -25.19
CA LEU A 481 -4.46 5.40 -25.12
C LEU A 481 -5.17 4.05 -24.93
N CYS A 482 -6.27 4.04 -24.19
CA CYS A 482 -7.02 2.82 -23.85
C CYS A 482 -8.14 2.48 -24.86
N ASP A 483 -8.52 3.39 -25.75
CA ASP A 483 -9.61 3.17 -26.71
C ASP A 483 -9.31 1.99 -27.63
N VAL A 484 -10.16 0.96 -27.55
CA VAL A 484 -10.06 -0.29 -28.33
C VAL A 484 -10.19 -0.02 -29.84
N LYS A 485 -10.89 1.05 -30.25
CA LYS A 485 -11.06 1.44 -31.66
C LYS A 485 -9.82 2.11 -32.25
N VAL A 486 -8.99 2.71 -31.40
CA VAL A 486 -7.73 3.40 -31.77
C VAL A 486 -6.50 2.60 -31.29
N LYS A 487 -6.73 1.43 -30.69
CA LYS A 487 -5.72 0.58 -30.06
C LYS A 487 -4.57 0.29 -31.02
N GLY A 488 -3.36 0.66 -30.60
CA GLY A 488 -2.13 0.49 -31.38
C GLY A 488 -1.82 1.60 -32.38
N LYS A 489 -2.67 2.65 -32.48
CA LYS A 489 -2.35 3.85 -33.27
C LYS A 489 -1.74 4.93 -32.40
N VAL A 490 -2.40 5.36 -31.32
CA VAL A 490 -1.84 6.38 -30.41
C VAL A 490 -0.77 5.76 -29.52
N GLU A 491 0.47 6.18 -29.71
CA GLU A 491 1.65 5.64 -29.01
C GLU A 491 1.88 6.31 -27.66
N GLN A 492 1.55 7.60 -27.58
CA GLN A 492 1.74 8.44 -26.40
C GLN A 492 0.77 9.64 -26.42
N ALA A 493 0.48 10.19 -25.25
CA ALA A 493 -0.38 11.36 -25.09
C ALA A 493 0.31 12.41 -24.21
N CYS A 494 0.40 13.64 -24.72
CA CYS A 494 0.90 14.81 -24.00
C CYS A 494 -0.30 15.58 -23.42
N CYS A 495 -0.43 15.59 -22.10
CA CYS A 495 -1.51 16.24 -21.37
C CYS A 495 -1.01 17.50 -20.66
N MET A 496 -1.64 18.65 -20.89
CA MET A 496 -1.15 19.96 -20.47
C MET A 496 -2.25 20.81 -19.82
N ALA A 497 -1.87 21.75 -18.95
CA ALA A 497 -2.84 22.61 -18.27
C ALA A 497 -2.25 23.98 -17.92
N PRO A 498 -2.05 24.88 -18.90
CA PRO A 498 -1.60 26.24 -18.65
C PRO A 498 -2.70 27.07 -17.95
N TYR A 499 -2.33 27.85 -16.94
CA TYR A 499 -3.18 28.86 -16.33
C TYR A 499 -2.36 30.10 -15.98
N PHE A 500 -2.79 31.26 -16.47
CA PHE A 500 -2.10 32.53 -16.28
C PHE A 500 -3.09 33.66 -16.05
N ILE A 501 -2.63 34.68 -15.32
CA ILE A 501 -3.32 35.96 -15.14
C ILE A 501 -2.38 37.02 -15.72
N LEU A 502 -2.75 37.62 -16.85
CA LEU A 502 -1.91 38.58 -17.56
C LEU A 502 -2.38 40.03 -17.39
N HIS A 503 -3.64 40.22 -17.00
CA HIS A 503 -4.30 41.50 -16.92
C HIS A 503 -5.26 41.54 -15.71
N PRO A 504 -5.32 42.67 -14.96
CA PRO A 504 -6.14 42.80 -13.76
C PRO A 504 -7.65 42.62 -13.98
N ARG A 505 -8.11 42.65 -15.23
CA ARG A 505 -9.52 42.43 -15.58
C ARG A 505 -9.98 41.02 -15.19
N LEU A 506 -9.16 39.97 -15.25
CA LEU A 506 -9.60 38.66 -14.77
C LEU A 506 -9.84 38.64 -13.25
N LEU A 507 -9.19 39.52 -12.50
CA LEU A 507 -9.43 39.69 -11.06
C LEU A 507 -10.74 40.43 -10.76
N SER A 508 -11.25 41.24 -11.69
CA SER A 508 -12.49 42.01 -11.50
C SER A 508 -13.77 41.19 -11.78
N TRP A 509 -13.66 39.99 -12.36
CA TRP A 509 -14.81 39.19 -12.84
C TRP A 509 -15.09 37.89 -12.08
N ARG A 510 -14.44 37.63 -10.94
CA ARG A 510 -14.74 36.46 -10.09
C ARG A 510 -14.72 36.78 -8.59
N THR A 511 -15.56 37.69 -8.15
CA THR A 511 -16.13 37.60 -6.80
C THR A 511 -17.48 36.90 -6.89
N THR A 512 -17.44 35.57 -6.85
CA THR A 512 -18.62 34.78 -6.50
C THR A 512 -18.27 33.91 -5.31
N THR A 513 -18.81 34.32 -4.17
CA THR A 513 -18.94 33.56 -2.93
C THR A 513 -19.28 32.09 -3.21
N CYS A 514 -18.47 31.16 -2.73
CA CYS A 514 -18.82 29.75 -2.61
C CYS A 514 -19.36 29.51 -1.20
N LEU A 515 -20.63 29.12 -1.08
CA LEU A 515 -21.13 28.45 0.13
C LEU A 515 -20.91 26.95 -0.01
N VAL A 516 -20.57 26.37 1.13
CA VAL A 516 -20.13 24.99 1.41
C VAL A 516 -21.29 24.00 1.32
N PHE A 517 -20.98 22.78 0.88
CA PHE A 517 -21.32 21.56 1.61
C PHE A 517 -20.07 20.71 1.74
#